data_AF-A0A3P6ABY4-F1
#
_entry.id   AF-A0A3P6ABY4-F1
#
_cell.length_a   1.000
_cell.length_b   1.000
_cell.length_c   1.000
_cell.angle_alpha   90.00
_cell.angle_beta   90.00
_cell.angle_gamma   90.00
#
_symmetry.space_group_name_H-M   'P 1'
#
loop_
_entity.id
_entity.type
_entity.pdbx_description
1 polymer ?
#
loop_
_entity_poly.entity_id
_entity_poly.type
_entity_poly.pdbx_seq_one_letter_code
_entity_poly.pdbx_strand_id
1 'polypeptide(L)'
;LGGSVREESTFWDFRNLVENCKIREVRSVGNALSWAGWRNNVWVQCRLDRSFGNDSWFRLFPRSNLEYLEMWPSDHRPIVLSFSLEPEDRGQGRFYFDKRMVGKAGIDEAIARGWEGDPAQAHSSVMDRLSRCRRELSRWKKRVHFNSQSKIQKLHKDLEKEIAKLRPNNIVVAHEMVHGLRTKKSISEQFMAIKTDMSKAYDRVE
;
A
#
# COMPACT_ATOMS: atom_id res chain seq x y z
N LEU A 1 -21.79 -8.90 7.94
CA LEU A 1 -20.59 -8.41 8.66
C LEU A 1 -20.49 -9.17 9.97
N GLY A 2 -19.33 -9.75 10.26
CA GLY A 2 -19.15 -10.67 11.38
C GLY A 2 -19.59 -12.12 11.08
N GLY A 3 -19.01 -13.07 11.82
CA GLY A 3 -19.41 -14.48 11.84
C GLY A 3 -20.63 -14.74 12.73
N SER A 4 -20.78 -15.98 13.19
CA SER A 4 -21.81 -16.34 14.18
C SER A 4 -21.69 -15.47 15.44
N VAL A 5 -22.82 -14.97 15.95
CA VAL A 5 -22.85 -14.25 17.23
C VAL A 5 -22.29 -15.17 18.32
N ARG A 6 -21.28 -14.70 19.04
CA ARG A 6 -20.71 -15.38 20.20
C ARG A 6 -21.15 -14.69 21.47
N GLU A 7 -21.28 -15.46 22.54
CA GLU A 7 -21.61 -14.95 23.86
C GLU A 7 -20.46 -14.08 24.41
N GLU A 8 -20.79 -13.01 25.13
CA GLU A 8 -19.81 -12.07 25.70
C GLU A 8 -18.81 -12.76 26.65
N SER A 9 -19.23 -13.82 27.33
CA SER A 9 -18.38 -14.63 28.20
C SER A 9 -17.19 -15.26 27.46
N THR A 10 -17.34 -15.56 26.16
CA THR A 10 -16.26 -16.16 25.35
C THR A 10 -15.08 -15.22 25.09
N PHE A 11 -15.25 -13.91 25.36
CA PHE A 11 -14.19 -12.91 25.22
C PHE A 11 -13.52 -12.58 26.56
N TRP A 12 -14.00 -13.14 27.67
CA TRP A 12 -13.56 -12.76 29.02
C TRP A 12 -12.07 -12.97 29.25
N ASP A 13 -11.53 -14.14 28.85
CA ASP A 13 -10.11 -14.44 29.00
C ASP A 13 -9.22 -13.44 28.24
N PHE A 14 -9.62 -13.07 27.03
CA PHE A 14 -8.88 -12.11 26.22
C PHE A 14 -8.96 -10.70 26.80
N ARG A 15 -10.14 -10.26 27.25
CA ARG A 15 -10.30 -8.93 27.89
C ARG A 15 -9.47 -8.84 29.18
N ASN A 16 -9.49 -9.88 30.00
CA ASN A 16 -8.65 -9.96 31.18
C ASN A 16 -7.17 -9.93 30.84
N LEU A 17 -6.75 -10.63 29.79
CA LEU A 17 -5.36 -10.57 29.33
C LEU A 17 -5.01 -9.13 28.91
N VAL A 18 -5.87 -8.47 28.14
CA VAL A 18 -5.68 -7.09 27.68
C VAL A 18 -5.52 -6.13 28.87
N GLU A 19 -6.39 -6.25 29.87
CA GLU A 19 -6.38 -5.44 31.08
C GLU A 19 -5.16 -5.72 31.97
N ASN A 20 -4.92 -6.99 32.31
CA ASN A 20 -3.83 -7.41 33.20
C ASN A 20 -2.45 -7.10 32.60
N CYS A 21 -2.29 -7.28 31.29
CA CYS A 21 -1.02 -7.01 30.60
C CYS A 21 -0.87 -5.54 30.18
N LYS A 22 -1.88 -4.69 30.40
CA LYS A 22 -1.91 -3.28 29.98
C LYS A 22 -1.55 -3.11 28.51
N ILE A 23 -1.99 -4.04 27.67
CA ILE A 23 -1.80 -3.97 26.23
C ILE A 23 -2.97 -3.19 25.62
N ARG A 24 -2.67 -2.36 24.63
CA ARG A 24 -3.65 -1.56 23.90
C ARG A 24 -3.45 -1.76 22.42
N GLU A 25 -4.54 -1.66 21.68
CA GLU A 25 -4.46 -1.78 20.22
C GLU A 25 -3.69 -0.61 19.62
N VAL A 26 -2.84 -0.91 18.63
CA VAL A 26 -2.14 0.09 17.83
C VAL A 26 -3.14 0.79 16.91
N ARG A 27 -3.04 2.12 16.80
CA ARG A 27 -3.88 2.91 15.90
C ARG A 27 -3.75 2.41 14.46
N SER A 28 -4.88 2.13 13.82
CA SER A 28 -4.95 1.63 12.45
C SER A 28 -5.65 2.58 11.48
N VAL A 29 -5.30 2.49 10.20
CA VAL A 29 -6.00 3.14 9.06
C VAL A 29 -6.35 2.11 7.98
N GLY A 30 -7.28 2.45 7.09
CA GLY A 30 -7.74 1.57 6.01
C GLY A 30 -8.97 0.73 6.37
N ASN A 31 -9.28 -0.27 5.55
CA ASN A 31 -10.40 -1.17 5.80
C ASN A 31 -10.01 -2.27 6.80
N ALA A 32 -10.51 -2.14 8.03
CA ALA A 32 -10.18 -3.03 9.14
C ALA A 32 -10.80 -4.44 9.05
N LEU A 33 -11.69 -4.71 8.08
CA LEU A 33 -12.21 -6.06 7.83
C LEU A 33 -11.12 -6.91 7.18
N SER A 34 -10.22 -7.42 8.03
CA SER A 34 -9.01 -8.13 7.62
C SER A 34 -9.26 -9.51 7.05
N TRP A 35 -10.46 -10.08 7.19
CA TRP A 35 -10.80 -11.38 6.62
C TRP A 35 -12.11 -11.35 5.86
N ALA A 36 -12.21 -12.10 4.77
CA ALA A 36 -13.43 -12.27 3.99
C ALA A 36 -13.54 -13.67 3.38
N GLY A 37 -14.70 -14.32 3.51
CA GLY A 37 -14.93 -15.62 2.88
C GLY A 37 -16.34 -16.16 3.03
N TRP A 38 -16.63 -17.23 2.28
CA TRP A 38 -17.93 -17.91 2.33
C TRP A 38 -18.03 -18.83 3.54
N ARG A 39 -19.16 -18.74 4.26
CA ARG A 39 -19.54 -19.64 5.35
C ARG A 39 -21.02 -19.95 5.23
N ASN A 40 -21.40 -21.23 5.20
CA ASN A 40 -22.80 -21.66 5.15
C ASN A 40 -23.62 -20.91 4.08
N ASN A 41 -23.07 -20.77 2.85
CA ASN A 41 -23.67 -20.02 1.73
C ASN A 41 -23.92 -18.52 1.97
N VAL A 42 -23.28 -17.92 2.99
CA VAL A 42 -23.31 -16.48 3.25
C VAL A 42 -21.89 -15.92 3.13
N TRP A 43 -21.78 -14.75 2.51
CA TRP A 43 -20.52 -14.00 2.47
C TRP A 43 -20.28 -13.32 3.82
N VAL A 44 -19.16 -13.64 4.45
CA VAL A 44 -18.80 -13.13 5.78
C VAL A 44 -17.51 -12.32 5.66
N GLN A 45 -17.47 -11.18 6.35
CA GLN A 45 -16.28 -10.36 6.52
C GLN A 45 -16.10 -10.01 7.99
N CYS A 46 -14.87 -10.15 8.50
CA CYS A 46 -14.51 -10.03 9.92
C CYS A 46 -13.20 -9.26 10.08
N ARG A 47 -12.93 -8.76 11.28
CA ARG A 47 -11.66 -8.16 11.67
C ARG A 47 -10.91 -9.15 12.56
N LEU A 48 -10.09 -9.99 11.94
CA LEU A 48 -9.35 -11.04 12.64
C LEU A 48 -7.94 -10.62 13.05
N ASP A 49 -7.32 -9.77 12.23
CA ASP A 49 -5.94 -9.35 12.36
C ASP A 49 -5.90 -7.96 13.00
N ARG A 50 -5.32 -7.88 14.19
CA ARG A 50 -5.15 -6.66 15.00
C ARG A 50 -3.74 -6.67 15.60
N SER A 51 -3.20 -5.50 15.91
CA SER A 51 -1.89 -5.39 16.56
C SER A 51 -2.02 -4.67 17.88
N PHE A 52 -1.35 -5.18 18.91
CA PHE A 52 -1.39 -4.65 20.27
C PHE A 52 0.03 -4.37 20.76
N GLY A 53 0.16 -3.35 21.61
CA GLY A 53 1.41 -3.01 22.30
C GLY A 53 1.12 -2.67 23.76
N ASN A 54 2.07 -2.94 24.66
CA ASN A 54 1.99 -2.44 26.03
C ASN A 54 2.65 -1.05 26.14
N ASP A 55 2.59 -0.44 27.32
CA ASP A 55 3.17 0.88 27.56
C ASP A 55 4.66 0.94 27.24
N SER A 56 5.43 -0.11 27.55
CA SER A 56 6.86 -0.17 27.22
C SER A 56 7.09 -0.15 25.71
N TRP A 57 6.26 -0.84 24.93
CA TRP A 57 6.32 -0.83 23.48
C TRP A 57 5.96 0.54 22.90
N PHE A 58 4.89 1.19 23.40
CA PHE A 58 4.51 2.54 22.95
C PHE A 58 5.51 3.63 23.38
N ARG A 59 6.30 3.41 24.45
CA ARG A 59 7.43 4.30 24.76
C ARG A 59 8.55 4.20 23.72
N LEU A 60 8.82 2.99 23.20
CA LEU A 60 9.82 2.78 22.15
C LEU A 60 9.32 3.25 20.76
N PHE A 61 8.04 3.04 20.49
CA PHE A 61 7.41 3.31 19.19
C PHE A 61 6.21 4.26 19.30
N PRO A 62 6.39 5.50 19.79
CA PRO A 62 5.29 6.41 20.11
C PRO A 62 4.49 6.87 18.89
N ARG A 63 5.08 6.76 17.69
CA ARG A 63 4.46 7.10 16.41
C ARG A 63 4.35 5.89 15.49
N SER A 64 4.06 4.72 16.06
CA SER A 64 3.71 3.54 15.29
C SER A 64 2.29 3.67 14.72
N ASN A 65 2.07 3.22 13.49
CA ASN A 65 0.73 3.12 12.91
C ASN A 65 0.58 1.80 12.15
N LEU A 66 -0.61 1.25 12.20
CA LEU A 66 -0.98 0.09 11.42
C LEU A 66 -1.77 0.52 10.18
N GLU A 67 -1.46 -0.05 9.03
CA GLU A 67 -2.23 0.11 7.80
C GLU A 67 -2.79 -1.24 7.37
N TYR A 68 -4.11 -1.31 7.18
CA TYR A 68 -4.75 -2.43 6.50
C TYR A 68 -4.64 -2.22 4.99
N LEU A 69 -3.84 -3.04 4.33
CA LEU A 69 -3.64 -2.96 2.90
C LEU A 69 -4.82 -3.54 2.11
N GLU A 70 -4.75 -3.35 0.80
CA GLU A 70 -5.67 -3.95 -0.17
C GLU A 70 -5.67 -5.47 -0.04
N MET A 71 -6.86 -6.07 -0.19
CA MET A 71 -7.01 -7.51 -0.11
C MET A 71 -6.57 -8.10 -1.45
N TRP A 72 -5.28 -8.43 -1.53
CA TRP A 72 -4.70 -9.07 -2.69
C TRP A 72 -4.44 -10.53 -2.35
N PRO A 73 -4.64 -11.39 -3.35
CA PRO A 73 -5.32 -12.70 -3.40
C PRO A 73 -5.55 -13.59 -2.17
N SER A 74 -5.38 -13.10 -0.96
CA SER A 74 -5.75 -13.83 0.22
C SER A 74 -7.21 -13.57 0.57
N ASP A 75 -7.79 -14.48 1.33
CA ASP A 75 -8.97 -14.21 2.14
C ASP A 75 -8.64 -13.33 3.36
N HIS A 76 -7.37 -12.97 3.55
CA HIS A 76 -6.89 -11.98 4.50
C HIS A 76 -6.37 -10.69 3.84
N ARG A 77 -6.49 -9.57 4.55
CA ARG A 77 -5.78 -8.32 4.25
C ARG A 77 -4.41 -8.33 4.93
N PRO A 78 -3.32 -8.07 4.20
CA PRO A 78 -2.04 -7.79 4.84
C PRO A 78 -2.15 -6.56 5.74
N ILE A 79 -1.51 -6.61 6.91
CA ILE A 79 -1.34 -5.46 7.80
C ILE A 79 0.13 -5.04 7.79
N VAL A 80 0.38 -3.75 7.64
CA VAL A 80 1.73 -3.19 7.76
C VAL A 80 1.79 -2.32 9.00
N LEU A 81 2.73 -2.64 9.88
CA LEU A 81 3.03 -1.84 11.05
C LEU A 81 4.25 -0.98 10.73
N SER A 82 4.04 0.34 10.64
CA SER A 82 5.07 1.30 10.33
C SER A 82 5.56 2.00 11.60
N PHE A 83 6.86 2.32 11.62
CA PHE A 83 7.52 3.03 12.71
C PHE A 83 8.08 4.34 12.15
N SER A 84 7.79 5.47 12.79
CA SER A 84 8.23 6.79 12.31
C SER A 84 9.75 7.04 12.31
N LEU A 85 10.56 6.04 12.66
CA LEU A 85 12.03 6.11 12.61
C LEU A 85 12.61 5.57 11.29
N GLU A 86 11.79 5.01 10.41
CA GLU A 86 12.21 4.70 9.04
C GLU A 86 12.52 6.02 8.32
N PRO A 87 13.76 6.28 7.90
CA PRO A 87 14.03 7.42 7.03
C PRO A 87 13.17 7.21 5.78
N GLU A 88 12.23 8.13 5.51
CA GLU A 88 11.72 8.28 4.15
C GLU A 88 12.92 8.70 3.32
N ASP A 89 13.66 7.73 2.79
CA ASP A 89 14.60 8.00 1.73
C ASP A 89 13.74 8.37 0.52
N ARG A 90 13.33 9.64 0.48
CA ARG A 90 12.73 10.27 -0.69
C ARG A 90 13.84 10.35 -1.71
N GLY A 91 14.22 9.19 -2.24
CA GLY A 91 15.22 9.06 -3.27
C GLY A 91 14.88 10.09 -4.32
N GLN A 92 15.84 10.95 -4.65
CA GLN A 92 15.66 11.91 -5.73
C GLN A 92 15.31 11.13 -6.99
N GLY A 93 14.02 11.12 -7.35
CA GLY A 93 13.53 10.37 -8.50
C GLY A 93 14.31 10.79 -9.74
N ARG A 94 15.03 9.84 -10.33
CA ARG A 94 15.74 10.07 -11.60
C ARG A 94 14.71 10.22 -12.72
N PHE A 95 14.94 11.19 -13.61
CA PHE A 95 14.13 11.31 -14.82
C PHE A 95 14.48 10.17 -15.78
N TYR A 96 13.46 9.42 -16.20
CA TYR A 96 13.53 8.49 -17.31
C TYR A 96 12.61 8.96 -18.42
N PHE A 97 13.17 8.99 -19.64
CA PHE A 97 12.38 9.16 -20.85
C PHE A 97 11.48 7.94 -21.03
N ASP A 98 10.23 8.17 -21.42
CA ASP A 98 9.22 7.14 -21.62
C ASP A 98 8.67 7.27 -23.04
N LYS A 99 8.68 6.19 -23.81
CA LYS A 99 8.20 6.19 -25.20
C LYS A 99 6.76 6.70 -25.34
N ARG A 100 5.93 6.56 -24.30
CA ARG A 100 4.54 7.05 -24.26
C ARG A 100 4.43 8.58 -24.30
N MET A 101 5.54 9.29 -24.10
CA MET A 101 5.61 10.75 -24.20
C MET A 101 5.54 11.22 -25.65
N VAL A 102 6.08 10.43 -26.59
CA VAL A 102 6.13 10.79 -28.01
C VAL A 102 4.72 11.00 -28.57
N GLY A 103 4.50 12.11 -29.29
CA GLY A 103 3.21 12.46 -29.88
C GLY A 103 2.17 13.04 -28.91
N LYS A 104 2.56 13.35 -27.67
CA LYS A 104 1.68 14.08 -26.73
C LYS A 104 1.81 15.59 -26.89
N ALA A 105 0.69 16.29 -26.80
CA ALA A 105 0.66 17.74 -26.89
C ALA A 105 1.65 18.41 -25.93
N GLY A 106 2.43 19.36 -26.44
CA GLY A 106 3.40 20.13 -25.67
C GLY A 106 4.74 19.44 -25.40
N ILE A 107 4.97 18.20 -25.86
CA ILE A 107 6.30 17.57 -25.72
C ILE A 107 7.36 18.29 -26.57
N ASP A 108 7.04 18.58 -27.83
CA ASP A 108 7.97 19.20 -28.77
C ASP A 108 8.33 20.61 -28.31
N GLU A 109 7.34 21.36 -27.80
CA GLU A 109 7.55 22.66 -27.17
C GLU A 109 8.41 22.60 -25.90
N ALA A 110 8.32 21.52 -25.11
CA ALA A 110 9.15 21.34 -23.92
C ALA A 110 10.60 21.01 -24.29
N ILE A 111 10.80 20.22 -25.35
CA ILE A 111 12.14 19.93 -25.89
C ILE A 111 12.76 21.19 -26.49
N ALA A 112 12.02 21.93 -27.32
CA ALA A 112 12.49 23.19 -27.91
C ALA A 112 12.92 24.20 -26.84
N ARG A 113 12.08 24.41 -25.82
CA ARG A 113 12.40 25.27 -24.66
C ARG A 113 13.68 24.85 -23.94
N GLY A 114 13.85 23.55 -23.70
CA GLY A 114 15.04 23.04 -23.03
C GLY A 114 16.30 23.16 -23.87
N TRP A 115 16.15 22.99 -25.20
CA TRP A 115 17.26 22.97 -26.15
C TRP A 115 17.79 24.36 -26.47
N GLU A 116 16.88 25.28 -26.83
CA GLU A 116 17.20 26.67 -27.19
C GLU A 116 17.66 27.45 -25.97
N GLY A 117 17.03 27.25 -24.80
CA GLY A 117 17.42 27.89 -23.55
C GLY A 117 17.30 29.42 -23.60
N ASP A 118 18.02 30.09 -22.70
CA ASP A 118 18.09 31.57 -22.68
C ASP A 118 19.10 32.04 -23.74
N PRO A 119 18.78 33.07 -24.56
CA PRO A 119 19.72 33.72 -25.48
C PRO A 119 21.07 34.10 -24.86
N ALA A 120 21.10 34.39 -23.56
CA ALA A 120 22.33 34.67 -22.80
C ALA A 120 23.27 33.46 -22.67
N GLN A 121 22.83 32.24 -22.98
CA GLN A 121 23.59 30.99 -22.85
C GLN A 121 23.98 30.36 -24.20
N ALA A 122 24.20 31.20 -25.23
CA ALA A 122 24.49 30.78 -26.61
C ALA A 122 25.68 29.78 -26.73
N HIS A 123 26.68 29.88 -25.84
CA HIS A 123 27.87 29.01 -25.80
C HIS A 123 27.76 27.81 -24.84
N SER A 124 26.55 27.37 -24.50
CA SER A 124 26.35 26.20 -23.63
C SER A 124 26.67 24.88 -24.35
N SER A 125 27.31 23.95 -23.63
CA SER A 125 27.68 22.64 -24.15
C SER A 125 26.45 21.80 -24.48
N VAL A 126 26.63 20.76 -25.29
CA VAL A 126 25.57 19.77 -25.56
C VAL A 126 25.07 19.13 -24.26
N MET A 127 25.94 18.91 -23.28
CA MET A 127 25.56 18.32 -21.99
C MET A 127 24.68 19.27 -21.16
N ASP A 128 24.91 20.57 -21.25
CA ASP A 128 24.07 21.58 -20.59
C ASP A 128 22.68 21.64 -21.22
N ARG A 129 22.63 21.59 -22.57
CA ARG A 129 21.39 21.51 -23.34
C ARG A 129 20.57 20.28 -22.97
N LEU A 130 21.21 19.10 -22.93
CA LEU A 130 20.56 17.86 -22.50
C LEU A 130 20.05 17.92 -21.06
N SER A 131 20.80 18.56 -20.16
CA SER A 131 20.41 18.74 -18.75
C SER A 131 19.23 19.71 -18.60
N ARG A 132 19.14 20.75 -19.44
CA ARG A 132 17.96 21.62 -19.54
C ARG A 132 16.75 20.87 -20.08
N CYS A 133 16.89 20.14 -21.20
CA CYS A 133 15.83 19.30 -21.76
C CYS A 133 15.30 18.29 -20.73
N ARG A 134 16.18 17.63 -19.97
CA ARG A 134 15.78 16.71 -18.89
C ARG A 134 14.90 17.40 -17.84
N ARG A 135 15.25 18.61 -17.42
CA ARG A 135 14.49 19.39 -16.43
C ARG A 135 13.13 19.80 -16.99
N GLU A 136 13.08 20.32 -18.21
CA GLU A 136 11.84 20.73 -18.86
C GLU A 136 10.91 19.55 -19.12
N LEU A 137 11.42 18.42 -19.62
CA LEU A 137 10.65 17.19 -19.76
C LEU A 137 10.15 16.65 -18.42
N SER A 138 10.94 16.74 -17.36
CA SER A 138 10.51 16.34 -16.01
C SER A 138 9.37 17.23 -15.48
N ARG A 139 9.45 18.55 -15.72
CA ARG A 139 8.39 19.52 -15.37
C ARG A 139 7.13 19.28 -16.18
N TRP A 140 7.26 19.12 -17.50
CA TRP A 140 6.15 18.82 -18.39
C TRP A 140 5.48 17.49 -18.03
N LYS A 141 6.24 16.43 -17.75
CA LYS A 141 5.73 15.12 -17.30
C LYS A 141 4.88 15.22 -16.04
N LYS A 142 5.20 16.13 -15.12
CA LYS A 142 4.42 16.37 -13.91
C LYS A 142 3.10 17.09 -14.18
N ARG A 143 3.04 17.95 -15.21
CA ARG A 143 1.85 18.72 -15.61
C ARG A 143 0.89 17.90 -16.46
N VAL A 144 1.41 17.22 -17.47
CA VAL A 144 0.66 16.29 -18.30
C VAL A 144 0.54 15.01 -17.49
N HIS A 145 -0.57 14.83 -16.80
CA HIS A 145 -0.85 13.68 -15.91
C HIS A 145 -0.65 12.33 -16.65
N PHE A 146 0.59 11.86 -16.79
CA PHE A 146 0.97 10.55 -17.33
C PHE A 146 0.59 9.39 -16.41
N ASN A 147 -0.11 9.68 -15.31
CA ASN A 147 -0.18 8.80 -14.16
C ASN A 147 -1.20 7.68 -14.39
N SER A 148 -0.84 6.76 -15.28
CA SER A 148 -1.47 5.45 -15.37
C SER A 148 -1.51 4.79 -14.00
N GLN A 149 -0.56 5.09 -13.10
CA GLN A 149 -0.60 4.66 -11.70
C GLN A 149 -1.84 5.15 -10.97
N SER A 150 -2.21 6.43 -11.08
CA SER A 150 -3.45 6.95 -10.45
C SER A 150 -4.70 6.33 -11.07
N LYS A 151 -4.70 6.09 -12.39
CA LYS A 151 -5.80 5.38 -13.07
C LYS A 151 -5.88 3.91 -12.65
N ILE A 152 -4.75 3.23 -12.52
CA ILE A 152 -4.62 1.84 -12.04
C ILE A 152 -5.09 1.76 -10.59
N GLN A 153 -4.61 2.64 -9.71
CA GLN A 153 -5.04 2.71 -8.30
C GLN A 153 -6.54 2.95 -8.19
N LYS A 154 -7.10 3.85 -9.00
CA LYS A 154 -8.55 4.09 -9.02
C LYS A 154 -9.31 2.87 -9.50
N LEU A 155 -8.88 2.25 -10.60
CA LEU A 155 -9.48 1.02 -11.13
C LEU A 155 -9.35 -0.16 -10.15
N HIS A 156 -8.24 -0.29 -9.43
CA HIS A 156 -8.05 -1.28 -8.37
C HIS A 156 -9.04 -1.05 -7.24
N LYS A 157 -9.18 0.19 -6.75
CA LYS A 157 -10.14 0.54 -5.71
C LYS A 157 -11.58 0.28 -6.14
N ASP A 158 -11.92 0.64 -7.38
CA ASP A 158 -13.24 0.38 -7.95
C ASP A 158 -13.48 -1.14 -8.10
N LEU A 159 -12.48 -1.89 -8.57
CA LEU A 159 -12.52 -3.34 -8.68
C LEU A 159 -12.65 -4.01 -7.31
N GLU A 160 -11.94 -3.55 -6.28
CA GLU A 160 -12.10 -4.04 -4.91
C GLU A 160 -13.53 -3.84 -4.40
N LYS A 161 -14.11 -2.67 -4.68
CA LYS A 161 -15.49 -2.36 -4.30
C LYS A 161 -16.48 -3.30 -5.00
N GLU A 162 -16.21 -3.71 -6.25
CA GLU A 162 -17.04 -4.67 -6.97
C GLU A 162 -16.76 -6.13 -6.58
N ILE A 163 -15.50 -6.53 -6.36
CA ILE A 163 -15.13 -7.88 -5.88
C ILE A 163 -15.72 -8.12 -4.50
N ALA A 164 -15.69 -7.12 -3.61
CA ALA A 164 -16.35 -7.16 -2.32
C ALA A 164 -17.87 -7.43 -2.42
N LYS A 165 -18.49 -7.16 -3.58
CA LYS A 165 -19.90 -7.46 -3.84
C LYS A 165 -20.15 -8.84 -4.45
N LEU A 166 -19.20 -9.43 -5.18
CA LEU A 166 -19.54 -10.49 -6.14
C LEU A 166 -18.75 -11.81 -6.09
N ARG A 167 -17.59 -11.90 -5.41
CA ARG A 167 -16.71 -13.08 -5.17
C ARG A 167 -15.25 -12.78 -5.57
N PRO A 168 -14.25 -13.13 -4.75
CA PRO A 168 -12.86 -13.27 -5.17
C PRO A 168 -12.53 -14.76 -5.37
N ASN A 169 -12.16 -15.18 -6.58
CA ASN A 169 -11.48 -16.47 -6.76
C ASN A 169 -9.99 -16.17 -6.94
N ASN A 170 -9.28 -16.17 -5.82
CA ASN A 170 -7.96 -15.57 -5.70
C ASN A 170 -6.79 -16.59 -5.78
N ILE A 171 -7.08 -17.87 -6.00
CA ILE A 171 -6.08 -18.96 -5.97
C ILE A 171 -4.89 -18.69 -6.91
N VAL A 172 -5.18 -18.21 -8.13
CA VAL A 172 -4.13 -18.00 -9.15
C VAL A 172 -3.18 -16.88 -8.73
N VAL A 173 -3.70 -15.80 -8.18
CA VAL A 173 -2.90 -14.64 -7.85
C VAL A 173 -2.11 -14.89 -6.55
N ALA A 174 -2.64 -15.68 -5.60
CA ALA A 174 -1.93 -16.05 -4.36
C ALA A 174 -0.70 -16.92 -4.66
N HIS A 175 -0.85 -17.84 -5.62
CA HIS A 175 0.24 -18.65 -6.13
C HIS A 175 1.36 -17.77 -6.74
N GLU A 176 1.01 -16.74 -7.51
CA GLU A 176 1.97 -15.81 -8.10
C GLU A 176 2.69 -14.93 -7.05
N MET A 177 2.00 -14.54 -5.97
CA MET A 177 2.65 -13.81 -4.86
C MET A 177 3.66 -14.67 -4.12
N VAL A 178 3.29 -15.91 -3.76
CA VAL A 178 4.20 -16.85 -3.08
C VAL A 178 5.38 -17.17 -3.99
N HIS A 179 5.12 -17.36 -5.28
CA HIS A 179 6.18 -17.52 -6.27
C HIS A 179 7.11 -16.30 -6.29
N GLY A 180 6.57 -15.08 -6.36
CA GLY A 180 7.35 -13.84 -6.36
C GLY A 180 8.20 -13.63 -5.11
N LEU A 181 7.65 -13.90 -3.92
CA LEU A 181 8.40 -13.88 -2.65
C LEU A 181 9.51 -14.94 -2.64
N ARG A 182 9.31 -16.08 -3.30
CA ARG A 182 10.32 -17.15 -3.37
C ARG A 182 11.39 -16.92 -4.43
N THR A 183 11.05 -16.28 -5.55
CA THR A 183 11.94 -16.20 -6.71
C THR A 183 12.59 -14.83 -6.90
N LYS A 184 12.06 -13.76 -6.30
CA LYS A 184 12.60 -12.40 -6.46
C LYS A 184 13.17 -11.87 -5.14
N LYS A 185 14.51 -11.84 -5.08
CA LYS A 185 15.28 -11.43 -3.90
C LYS A 185 14.93 -10.02 -3.40
N SER A 186 14.68 -9.08 -4.30
CA SER A 186 14.28 -7.71 -3.94
C SER A 186 12.90 -7.66 -3.28
N ILE A 187 11.98 -8.57 -3.65
CA ILE A 187 10.65 -8.64 -3.07
C ILE A 187 10.72 -9.30 -1.69
N SER A 188 11.52 -10.38 -1.54
CA SER A 188 11.70 -11.04 -0.25
C SER A 188 12.44 -10.19 0.78
N GLU A 189 13.36 -9.33 0.35
CA GLU A 189 14.14 -8.47 1.26
C GLU A 189 13.34 -7.23 1.72
N GLN A 190 12.42 -6.72 0.90
CA GLN A 190 11.66 -5.50 1.19
C GLN A 190 10.27 -5.77 1.78
N PHE A 191 9.71 -6.96 1.56
CA PHE A 191 8.34 -7.27 1.96
C PHE A 191 8.30 -8.58 2.74
N MET A 192 7.65 -8.56 3.89
CA MET A 192 7.38 -9.74 4.71
C MET A 192 5.87 -9.92 4.83
N ALA A 193 5.37 -11.11 4.50
CA ALA A 193 3.97 -11.49 4.69
C ALA A 193 3.87 -12.35 5.96
N ILE A 194 3.36 -11.78 7.04
CA ILE A 194 3.11 -12.50 8.29
C ILE A 194 1.63 -12.87 8.30
N LYS A 195 1.34 -14.18 8.30
CA LYS A 195 -0.01 -14.70 8.52
C LYS A 195 -0.16 -15.02 10.00
N THR A 196 -0.84 -14.15 10.74
CA THR A 196 -1.28 -14.43 12.11
C THR A 196 -2.64 -15.10 12.07
N ASP A 197 -2.72 -16.43 12.15
CA ASP A 197 -4.01 -17.12 12.32
C ASP A 197 -4.46 -16.99 13.78
N MET A 198 -5.03 -15.84 14.11
CA MET A 198 -5.79 -15.66 15.35
C MET A 198 -7.21 -16.17 15.07
N SER A 199 -7.53 -17.36 15.59
CA SER A 199 -8.83 -17.98 15.41
C SER A 199 -9.97 -16.98 15.66
N LYS A 200 -10.85 -16.84 14.65
CA LYS A 200 -12.14 -16.12 14.44
C LYS A 200 -12.96 -15.56 15.63
N ALA A 201 -12.36 -15.17 16.73
CA ALA A 201 -13.04 -15.02 18.02
C ALA A 201 -13.01 -13.61 18.61
N TYR A 202 -12.55 -12.57 17.90
CA TYR A 202 -12.23 -11.27 18.54
C TYR A 202 -12.81 -10.02 17.85
N ASP A 203 -13.95 -10.16 17.16
CA ASP A 203 -14.64 -9.08 16.42
C ASP A 203 -15.31 -8.00 17.32
N ARG A 204 -15.31 -8.12 18.66
CA ARG A 204 -16.09 -7.24 19.58
C ARG A 204 -15.32 -6.68 20.79
N VAL A 205 -14.02 -6.45 20.64
CA VAL A 205 -13.26 -5.72 21.66
C VAL A 205 -13.22 -4.25 21.26
N GLU A 206 -14.25 -3.52 21.69
CA GLU A 206 -14.29 -2.07 21.87
C GLU A 206 -14.31 -1.77 23.37
#